data_AF-A0A7C9AH36-F1
#
_entry.id   AF-A0A7C9AH36-F1
#
_cell.length_a   1.000
_cell.length_b   1.000
_cell.length_c   1.000
_cell.angle_alpha   90.00
_cell.angle_beta   90.00
_cell.angle_gamma   90.00
#
_symmetry.space_group_name_H-M   'P 1'
#
loop_
_entity.id
_entity.type
_entity.pdbx_description
1 polymer ?
#
loop_
_entity_poly.entity_id
_entity_poly.type
_entity_poly.pdbx_seq_one_letter_code
_entity_poly.pdbx_strand_id
1 'polypeptide(L)'
;GAKHEAGYDAFMTGCVFAQACCHLGIDFSAETLAHNDKLQKFVNLLYLSWNSGDVINVSTGSVSELPCSNSSKKRFLKILYHNIVLIWGFPSKLKTSEIRDCICRVFGPISVAGIYSLDQTAVFVQFSKAEFV
;
A
#
# COMPACT_ATOMS: atom_id res chain seq x y z
N GLY A 1 12.05 24.63 -4.64
CA GLY A 1 10.78 23.92 -4.45
C GLY A 1 10.24 24.31 -3.09
N ALA A 2 8.92 24.50 -2.97
CA ALA A 2 8.31 24.67 -1.66
C ALA A 2 8.66 23.47 -0.77
N LYS A 3 8.91 23.70 0.51
CA LYS A 3 9.25 22.65 1.46
C LYS A 3 8.00 21.80 1.67
N HIS A 4 8.12 20.49 1.48
CA HIS A 4 7.05 19.55 1.81
C HIS A 4 6.84 19.55 3.32
N GLU A 5 5.60 19.75 3.74
CA GLU A 5 5.19 19.74 5.14
C GLU A 5 3.94 18.87 5.23
N ALA A 6 3.87 18.02 6.25
CA ALA A 6 2.78 17.06 6.42
C ALA A 6 1.39 17.74 6.39
N GLY A 7 1.26 18.94 6.98
CA GLY A 7 0.01 19.69 6.95
C GLY A 7 -0.38 20.16 5.54
N TYR A 8 0.60 20.63 4.76
CA TYR A 8 0.38 21.05 3.38
C TYR A 8 0.06 19.86 2.47
N ASP A 9 0.78 18.75 2.62
CA ASP A 9 0.55 17.54 1.83
C ASP A 9 -0.82 16.91 2.16
N ALA A 10 -1.26 16.95 3.43
CA ALA A 10 -2.61 16.53 3.83
C ALA A 10 -3.69 17.44 3.21
N PHE A 11 -3.48 18.75 3.21
CA PHE A 11 -4.39 19.70 2.55
C PHE A 11 -4.51 19.41 1.05
N MET A 12 -3.38 19.25 0.35
CA MET A 12 -3.36 18.93 -1.08
C MET A 12 -4.02 17.57 -1.37
N THR A 13 -3.80 16.57 -0.52
CA THR A 13 -4.49 15.27 -0.61
C THR A 13 -6.00 15.43 -0.48
N GLY A 14 -6.46 16.26 0.46
CA GLY A 14 -7.87 16.60 0.62
C GLY A 14 -8.48 17.28 -0.61
N CYS A 15 -7.75 18.20 -1.24
CA CYS A 15 -8.19 18.84 -2.49
C CYS A 15 -8.36 17.83 -3.64
N VAL A 16 -7.38 16.94 -3.82
CA VAL A 16 -7.45 15.88 -4.84
C VAL A 16 -8.64 14.94 -4.58
N PHE A 17 -8.86 14.55 -3.32
CA PHE A 17 -10.00 13.74 -2.92
C PHE A 17 -11.35 14.43 -3.23
N ALA A 18 -11.49 15.71 -2.88
CA ALA A 18 -12.70 16.48 -3.15
C ALA A 18 -12.99 16.58 -4.65
N GLN A 19 -11.97 16.89 -5.46
CA GLN A 19 -12.09 16.94 -6.92
C GLN A 19 -12.50 15.59 -7.52
N ALA A 20 -11.88 14.49 -7.07
CA ALA A 20 -12.25 13.15 -7.52
C ALA A 20 -13.70 12.81 -7.19
N CYS A 21 -14.17 13.17 -5.99
CA CYS A 21 -15.55 12.98 -5.59
C CYS A 21 -16.52 13.81 -6.43
N CYS A 22 -16.19 15.07 -6.76
CA CYS A 22 -16.98 15.88 -7.70
C CYS A 22 -17.09 15.21 -9.08
N HIS A 23 -15.99 14.68 -9.62
CA HIS A 23 -16.00 13.95 -10.89
C HIS A 23 -16.83 12.66 -10.83
N LEU A 24 -16.87 12.00 -9.68
CA LEU A 24 -17.74 10.83 -9.45
C LEU A 24 -19.21 11.22 -9.21
N GLY A 25 -19.54 12.52 -9.18
CA GLY A 25 -20.87 13.02 -8.86
C GLY A 25 -21.29 12.65 -7.44
N ILE A 26 -20.37 12.80 -6.48
CA ILE A 26 -20.63 12.67 -5.05
C ILE A 26 -20.87 14.08 -4.51
N ASP A 27 -22.01 14.26 -3.84
CA ASP A 27 -22.39 15.51 -3.20
C ASP A 27 -21.95 15.51 -1.73
N PHE A 28 -21.09 16.46 -1.38
CA PHE A 28 -20.58 16.65 -0.01
C PHE A 28 -21.56 17.40 0.91
N SER A 29 -22.61 18.00 0.36
CA SER A 29 -23.63 18.70 1.15
C SER A 29 -24.66 17.76 1.79
N ALA A 30 -24.70 16.50 1.35
CA ALA A 30 -25.57 15.49 1.93
C ALA A 30 -25.02 15.01 3.29
N GLU A 31 -25.87 15.01 4.32
CA GLU A 31 -25.54 14.68 5.72
C GLU A 31 -24.93 13.27 5.92
N THR A 32 -24.99 12.39 4.91
CA THR A 32 -24.50 11.02 4.98
C THR A 32 -23.53 10.66 3.87
N LEU A 33 -22.48 11.47 3.68
CA LEU A 33 -21.36 11.13 2.79
C LEU A 33 -20.78 9.74 3.09
N ALA A 34 -20.73 9.37 4.38
CA ALA A 34 -20.27 8.05 4.84
C ALA A 34 -21.12 6.89 4.29
N HIS A 35 -22.38 7.11 3.90
CA HIS A 35 -23.26 6.06 3.35
C HIS A 35 -23.38 6.15 1.82
N ASN A 36 -22.55 6.96 1.16
CA ASN A 36 -22.60 7.08 -0.28
C ASN A 36 -22.07 5.79 -0.95
N ASP A 37 -22.92 5.12 -1.74
CA ASP A 37 -22.58 3.86 -2.41
C ASP A 37 -21.35 3.93 -3.33
N LYS A 38 -21.05 5.11 -3.89
CA LYS A 38 -19.86 5.31 -4.72
C LYS A 38 -18.62 5.41 -3.84
N LEU A 39 -18.69 6.16 -2.74
CA LEU A 39 -17.57 6.34 -1.82
C LEU A 39 -17.25 5.06 -1.05
N GLN A 40 -18.28 4.31 -0.62
CA GLN A 40 -18.15 3.05 0.12
C GLN A 40 -17.27 2.02 -0.59
N LYS A 41 -17.21 2.04 -1.92
CA LYS A 41 -16.33 1.15 -2.72
C LYS A 41 -14.84 1.41 -2.52
N PHE A 42 -14.47 2.57 -1.99
CA PHE A 42 -13.09 2.99 -1.77
C PHE A 42 -12.72 3.05 -0.28
N VAL A 43 -13.68 2.83 0.62
CA VAL A 43 -13.46 2.84 2.06
C VAL A 43 -12.65 1.59 2.46
N ASN A 44 -11.72 1.77 3.39
CA ASN A 44 -10.86 0.71 3.91
C ASN A 44 -9.96 0.03 2.86
N LEU A 45 -9.72 0.68 1.73
CA LEU A 45 -8.78 0.23 0.71
C LEU A 45 -7.44 0.98 0.83
N LEU A 46 -6.36 0.26 1.13
CA LEU A 46 -5.01 0.81 1.28
C LEU A 46 -4.11 0.34 0.14
N TYR A 47 -3.61 1.28 -0.67
CA TYR A 47 -2.63 0.99 -1.71
C TYR A 47 -1.26 0.69 -1.09
N LEU A 48 -0.65 -0.44 -1.47
CA LEU A 48 0.65 -0.87 -0.93
C LEU A 48 1.84 -0.18 -1.58
N SER A 49 1.68 0.22 -2.84
CA SER A 49 2.69 0.95 -3.59
C SER A 49 2.05 1.62 -4.80
N TRP A 50 2.57 2.79 -5.16
CA TRP A 50 2.19 3.55 -6.36
C TRP A 50 2.29 2.72 -7.66
N ASN A 51 3.18 1.74 -7.73
CA ASN A 51 3.50 1.01 -8.97
C ASN A 51 2.98 -0.43 -9.04
N SER A 52 2.44 -0.98 -7.95
CA SER A 52 2.05 -2.39 -7.86
C SER A 52 0.60 -2.61 -8.31
N GLY A 53 -0.29 -1.66 -8.05
CA GLY A 53 -1.73 -1.86 -8.19
C GLY A 53 -2.34 -2.74 -7.09
N ASP A 54 -1.53 -3.20 -6.13
CA ASP A 54 -1.97 -4.01 -5.01
C ASP A 54 -2.68 -3.14 -3.96
N VAL A 55 -3.87 -3.56 -3.56
CA VAL A 55 -4.72 -2.86 -2.59
C VAL A 55 -5.17 -3.84 -1.50
N ILE A 56 -4.87 -3.49 -0.24
CA ILE A 56 -5.34 -4.22 0.93
C ILE A 56 -6.70 -3.66 1.35
N ASN A 57 -7.71 -4.52 1.44
CA ASN A 57 -8.92 -4.22 2.19
C ASN A 57 -8.63 -4.43 3.69
N VAL A 58 -8.55 -3.35 4.46
CA VAL A 58 -8.21 -3.42 5.89
C VAL A 58 -9.35 -3.95 6.76
N SER A 59 -10.59 -3.98 6.27
CA SER A 59 -11.72 -4.59 6.99
C SER A 59 -11.67 -6.12 6.96
N THR A 60 -11.19 -6.70 5.86
CA THR A 60 -11.19 -8.15 5.63
C THR A 60 -9.79 -8.77 5.63
N GLY A 61 -8.75 -7.95 5.52
CA GLY A 61 -7.37 -8.39 5.26
C GLY A 61 -7.16 -8.96 3.85
N SER A 62 -8.17 -8.90 2.96
CA SER A 62 -8.05 -9.44 1.60
C SER A 62 -7.30 -8.47 0.69
N VAL A 63 -6.44 -9.02 -0.17
CA VAL A 63 -5.74 -8.23 -1.20
C VAL A 63 -6.39 -8.44 -2.55
N SER A 64 -6.68 -7.32 -3.21
CA SER A 64 -7.21 -7.29 -4.57
C SER A 64 -6.28 -6.46 -5.46
N GLU A 65 -6.05 -6.94 -6.68
CA GLU A 65 -5.44 -6.13 -7.74
C GLU A 65 -6.51 -5.19 -8.29
N LEU A 66 -6.38 -3.88 -8.09
CA LEU A 66 -7.17 -2.93 -8.88
C LEU A 66 -6.49 -2.79 -10.25
N PRO A 67 -7.25 -2.84 -11.37
CA PRO A 67 -6.68 -2.71 -12.69
C PRO A 67 -6.13 -1.29 -12.88
N CYS A 68 -4.84 -1.11 -12.62
CA CYS A 68 -4.11 0.09 -12.99
C CYS A 68 -3.81 0.00 -14.49
N SER A 69 -4.19 1.04 -15.24
CA SER A 69 -4.29 1.01 -16.70
C SER A 69 -2.97 0.79 -17.45
N ASN A 70 -1.81 0.80 -16.80
CA ASN A 70 -0.51 0.81 -17.47
C ASN A 70 0.62 -0.03 -16.84
N SER A 71 0.37 -0.88 -15.84
CA SER A 71 1.44 -1.75 -15.33
C SER A 71 1.43 -3.09 -16.07
N SER A 72 2.54 -3.37 -16.74
CA SER A 72 2.85 -4.68 -17.31
C SER A 72 2.60 -5.77 -16.26
N LYS A 73 1.81 -6.78 -16.64
CA LYS A 73 1.39 -7.95 -15.86
C LYS A 73 2.58 -8.65 -15.19
N LYS A 74 3.08 -8.12 -14.08
CA LYS A 74 3.88 -8.90 -13.15
C LYS A 74 2.88 -9.75 -12.39
N ARG A 75 2.91 -11.07 -12.63
CA ARG A 75 2.25 -12.05 -11.75
C ARG A 75 2.80 -11.82 -10.34
N PHE A 76 2.14 -10.99 -9.56
CA PHE A 76 2.51 -10.82 -8.16
C PHE A 76 1.95 -12.01 -7.39
N LEU A 77 2.77 -12.53 -6.47
CA LEU A 77 2.39 -13.66 -5.64
C LEU A 77 1.19 -13.27 -4.79
N LYS A 78 0.25 -14.19 -4.60
CA LYS A 78 -0.92 -14.00 -3.73
C LYS A 78 -0.43 -13.47 -2.37
N ILE A 79 -0.83 -12.24 -2.05
CA ILE A 79 -0.44 -11.60 -0.80
C ILE A 79 -1.20 -12.29 0.34
N LEU A 80 -0.45 -12.85 1.30
CA LEU A 80 -0.98 -13.58 2.46
C LEU A 80 -0.76 -12.74 3.72
N TYR A 81 -1.82 -12.11 4.24
CA TYR A 81 -1.73 -11.10 5.31
C TYR A 81 -1.02 -11.60 6.57
N HIS A 82 -1.26 -12.85 6.98
CA HIS A 82 -0.65 -13.46 8.16
C HIS A 82 0.87 -13.72 8.01
N ASN A 83 1.43 -13.50 6.81
CA ASN A 83 2.86 -13.62 6.55
C ASN A 83 3.53 -12.25 6.34
N ILE A 84 2.84 -11.13 6.55
CA ILE A 84 3.39 -9.80 6.28
C ILE A 84 3.78 -9.10 7.56
N VAL A 85 5.01 -8.57 7.57
CA VAL A 85 5.53 -7.75 8.66
C VAL A 85 5.94 -6.38 8.11
N LEU A 86 5.62 -5.33 8.88
CA LEU A 86 6.17 -4.00 8.67
C LEU A 86 7.52 -3.89 9.36
N ILE A 87 8.57 -3.60 8.60
CA ILE A 87 9.90 -3.32 9.14
C ILE A 87 10.27 -1.88 8.78
N TRP A 88 10.58 -1.08 9.79
CA TRP A 88 10.92 0.33 9.65
C TRP A 88 12.25 0.69 10.32
N GLY A 89 12.78 1.87 10.00
CA GLY A 89 14.03 2.38 10.56
C GLY A 89 15.28 2.02 9.76
N PHE A 90 15.11 1.63 8.49
CA PHE A 90 16.25 1.38 7.61
C PHE A 90 16.97 2.68 7.21
N PRO A 91 18.29 2.62 6.97
CA PRO A 91 19.00 3.70 6.30
C PRO A 91 18.40 3.95 4.92
N SER A 92 18.21 5.22 4.55
CA SER A 92 17.50 5.63 3.32
C SER A 92 18.11 5.16 1.99
N LYS A 93 19.33 4.62 2.02
CA LYS A 93 20.06 4.13 0.85
C LYS A 93 20.00 2.61 0.70
N LEU A 94 19.38 1.90 1.65
CA LEU A 94 19.35 0.45 1.66
C LEU A 94 18.38 -0.06 0.58
N LYS A 95 18.87 -0.89 -0.32
CA LYS A 95 18.04 -1.45 -1.40
C LYS A 95 17.20 -2.61 -0.88
N THR A 96 16.02 -2.79 -1.46
CA THR A 96 15.15 -3.94 -1.17
C THR A 96 15.83 -5.29 -1.40
N SER A 97 16.75 -5.38 -2.36
CA SER A 97 17.58 -6.58 -2.57
C SER A 97 18.47 -6.89 -1.36
N GLU A 98 19.08 -5.87 -0.74
CA GLU A 98 19.95 -6.03 0.42
C GLU A 98 19.14 -6.43 1.66
N ILE A 99 17.94 -5.85 1.82
CA ILE A 99 16.99 -6.26 2.87
C ILE A 99 16.60 -7.72 2.69
N ARG A 100 16.25 -8.13 1.46
CA ARG A 100 15.92 -9.52 1.14
C ARG A 100 17.06 -10.47 1.49
N ASP A 101 18.27 -10.15 1.04
CA ASP A 101 19.45 -10.98 1.27
C ASP A 101 19.74 -11.14 2.76
N CYS A 102 19.60 -10.06 3.55
CA CYS A 102 19.78 -10.09 4.99
C CYS A 102 18.79 -11.06 5.66
N ILE A 103 17.50 -10.96 5.32
CA ILE A 103 16.45 -11.81 5.89
C ILE A 103 16.63 -13.27 5.43
N CYS A 104 16.93 -13.49 4.15
CA CYS A 104 17.18 -14.82 3.60
C CYS A 104 18.44 -15.50 4.18
N ARG A 105 19.42 -14.75 4.68
CA ARG A 105 20.58 -15.33 5.39
C ARG A 105 20.21 -15.91 6.76
N VAL A 106 19.22 -15.34 7.44
CA VAL A 106 18.80 -15.78 8.78
C VAL A 106 17.75 -16.89 8.68
N PHE A 107 16.73 -16.70 7.84
CA PHE A 107 15.58 -17.60 7.74
C PHE A 107 15.65 -18.59 6.57
N GLY A 108 16.71 -18.51 5.76
CA GLY A 108 16.93 -19.37 4.61
C GLY A 108 16.53 -18.74 3.27
N PRO A 109 17.02 -19.27 2.14
CA PRO A 109 16.98 -18.62 0.83
C PRO A 109 15.57 -18.38 0.26
N ILE A 110 14.57 -19.14 0.73
CA ILE A 110 13.18 -19.08 0.29
C ILE A 110 12.24 -18.45 1.32
N SER A 111 12.78 -17.81 2.37
CA SER A 111 11.97 -17.24 3.46
C SER A 111 11.15 -16.02 3.02
N VAL A 112 11.66 -15.23 2.08
CA VAL A 112 10.98 -14.01 1.59
C VAL A 112 10.28 -14.28 0.26
N ALA A 113 8.96 -14.17 0.26
CA ALA A 113 8.10 -14.24 -0.91
C ALA A 113 8.03 -12.90 -1.66
N GLY A 114 7.98 -11.78 -0.94
CA GLY A 114 7.88 -10.44 -1.52
C GLY A 114 8.37 -9.34 -0.59
N ILE A 115 8.82 -8.22 -1.17
CA ILE A 115 9.16 -6.99 -0.43
C ILE A 115 8.50 -5.82 -1.15
N TYR A 116 7.78 -4.99 -0.40
CA TYR A 116 7.05 -3.83 -0.90
C TYR A 116 7.55 -2.59 -0.15
N SER A 117 8.19 -1.65 -0.85
CA SER A 117 8.67 -0.40 -0.25
C SER A 117 7.50 0.54 0.03
N LEU A 118 7.39 1.00 1.27
CA LEU A 118 6.47 2.06 1.66
C LEU A 118 7.11 3.43 1.43
N ASP A 119 8.33 3.59 1.94
CA ASP A 119 9.16 4.78 1.75
C ASP A 119 10.64 4.38 1.69
N GLN A 120 11.55 5.35 1.89
CA GLN A 120 12.99 5.12 1.84
C GLN A 120 13.53 4.35 3.07
N THR A 121 12.75 4.24 4.14
CA THR A 121 13.14 3.74 5.47
C THR A 121 12.28 2.59 5.97
N ALA A 122 11.18 2.26 5.29
CA ALA A 122 10.23 1.24 5.69
C ALA A 122 9.79 0.36 4.52
N VAL A 123 9.62 -0.94 4.80
CA VAL A 123 9.14 -1.94 3.85
C VAL A 123 8.15 -2.89 4.51
N PHE A 124 7.19 -3.39 3.73
CA PHE A 124 6.49 -4.62 4.05
C PHE A 124 7.28 -5.81 3.52
N VAL A 125 7.51 -6.81 4.36
CA VAL A 125 8.10 -8.09 3.99
C VAL A 125 7.04 -9.16 4.07
N GLN A 126 6.76 -9.82 2.95
CA GLN A 126 5.92 -11.02 2.91
C GLN A 126 6.82 -12.25 2.99
N PHE A 127 6.68 -13.00 4.09
CA PHE A 127 7.33 -14.28 4.27
C PHE A 127 6.60 -15.41 3.53
N SER A 128 7.33 -16.46 3.16
CA SER A 128 6.78 -17.63 2.50
C SER A 128 5.97 -18.52 3.44
N LYS A 129 6.22 -18.44 4.75
CA LYS A 129 5.50 -19.16 5.81
C LYS A 129 5.21 -18.22 6.98
N ALA A 130 4.09 -18.46 7.66
CA ALA A 130 3.71 -17.69 8.86
C ALA A 130 4.70 -17.91 10.02
N GLU A 131 5.41 -19.03 10.05
CA GLU A 131 6.42 -19.37 11.06
C GLU A 131 7.63 -18.41 11.11
N PHE A 132 7.80 -17.57 10.08
CA PHE A 132 8.88 -16.58 10.01
C PHE A 132 8.46 -15.18 10.48
N VAL A 133 7.20 -15.00 10.84
CA VAL A 133 6.64 -13.74 11.37
C VAL A 133 6.86 -13.63 12.87
#